data_AF-A0A3R7IZQ5-F1
#
_entry.id   AF-A0A3R7IZQ5-F1
#
_cell.length_a   1.000
_cell.length_b   1.000
_cell.length_c   1.000
_cell.angle_alpha   90.00
_cell.angle_beta   90.00
_cell.angle_gamma   90.00
#
_symmetry.space_group_name_H-M   'P 1'
#
loop_
_entity.id
_entity.type
_entity.pdbx_description
1 polymer ?
#
loop_
_entity_poly.entity_id
_entity_poly.type
_entity_poly.pdbx_seq_one_letter_code
_entity_poly.pdbx_strand_id
1 'polypeptide(L)' 'MRLRRTGRVPSDARVRHYDELDDDEQGVVRELAGEPWTAPETGDLDDGDVVKFTDYYLVRSR' A
#
# COMPACT_ATOMS: atom_id res chain seq x y z
N MET A 1 5.46 0.97 -8.04
CA MET A 1 5.26 1.25 -6.60
C MET A 1 6.04 0.29 -5.69
N ARG A 2 6.19 0.65 -4.41
CA ARG A 2 6.58 -0.25 -3.29
C ARG A 2 5.73 0.04 -2.06
N LEU A 3 5.68 -0.90 -1.13
CA LEU A 3 5.03 -0.72 0.18
C LEU A 3 6.05 -0.62 1.29
N ARG A 4 6.09 0.54 1.96
CA ARG A 4 6.96 0.74 3.12
C ARG A 4 6.15 0.62 4.40
N ARG A 5 6.46 -0.36 5.25
CA ARG A 5 5.88 -0.44 6.59
C ARG A 5 6.13 0.87 7.36
N THR A 6 5.09 1.42 7.97
CA THR A 6 5.16 2.67 8.73
C THR A 6 4.57 2.51 10.11
N GLY A 7 5.27 3.01 11.13
CA GLY A 7 4.77 3.06 12.50
C GLY A 7 3.77 4.18 12.77
N ARG A 8 3.53 5.06 11.78
CA ARG A 8 2.56 6.16 11.89
C ARG A 8 1.88 6.43 10.56
N VAL A 9 0.58 6.68 10.62
CA VAL A 9 -0.22 7.18 9.50
C VAL A 9 -0.11 8.71 9.46
N PRO A 10 0.35 9.33 8.35
CA PRO A 10 0.32 10.77 8.20
C PRO A 10 -1.13 11.31 8.29
N SER A 11 -1.33 12.48 8.89
CA SER A 11 -2.67 13.04 9.10
C SER A 11 -3.43 13.34 7.81
N ASP A 12 -2.72 13.64 6.73
CA ASP A 12 -3.27 13.95 5.41
C ASP A 12 -3.31 12.73 4.47
N ALA A 13 -2.92 11.53 4.96
CA ALA A 13 -2.92 10.34 4.11
C ALA A 13 -4.34 9.80 3.94
N ARG A 14 -4.68 9.41 2.71
CA ARG A 14 -5.84 8.57 2.44
C ARG A 14 -5.53 7.16 2.94
N VAL A 15 -6.36 6.66 3.86
CA VAL A 15 -6.22 5.31 4.40
C VAL A 15 -7.23 4.41 3.70
N ARG A 16 -6.76 3.30 3.12
CA ARG A 16 -7.60 2.23 2.56
C ARG A 16 -7.39 0.94 3.33
N HIS A 17 -8.45 0.21 3.62
CA HIS A 17 -8.36 -1.12 4.22
C HIS A 17 -8.20 -2.19 3.15
N TYR A 18 -7.43 -3.22 3.43
CA TYR A 18 -7.16 -4.31 2.48
C TYR A 18 -8.45 -4.94 1.92
N ASP A 19 -9.47 -5.14 2.76
CA ASP A 19 -10.75 -5.72 2.34
C ASP A 19 -11.61 -4.78 1.47
N GLU A 20 -11.22 -3.51 1.32
CA GLU A 20 -11.86 -2.53 0.43
C GLU A 20 -11.20 -2.46 -0.96
N LEU A 21 -10.06 -3.14 -1.13
CA LEU A 21 -9.29 -3.15 -2.37
C LEU A 21 -9.83 -4.19 -3.36
N ASP A 22 -9.65 -3.95 -4.65
CA ASP A 22 -9.93 -4.94 -5.68
C ASP A 22 -8.92 -6.11 -5.65
N ASP A 23 -9.22 -7.21 -6.34
CA ASP A 23 -8.40 -8.42 -6.34
C ASP A 23 -6.95 -8.18 -6.83
N ASP A 24 -6.76 -7.29 -7.80
CA ASP A 24 -5.44 -6.97 -8.33
C ASP A 24 -4.63 -6.15 -7.31
N GLU A 25 -5.24 -5.13 -6.72
CA GLU A 25 -4.67 -4.34 -5.63
C GLU A 25 -4.31 -5.20 -4.41
N GLN A 26 -5.20 -6.12 -4.02
CA GLN A 26 -4.96 -7.08 -2.95
C GLN A 26 -3.76 -7.99 -3.25
N GLY A 27 -3.66 -8.50 -4.48
CA GLY A 27 -2.53 -9.31 -4.93
C GLY A 27 -1.20 -8.58 -4.77
N VAL A 28 -1.15 -7.32 -5.22
CA VAL A 28 0.05 -6.47 -5.11
C VAL A 28 0.38 -6.17 -3.65
N VAL A 29 -0.60 -5.84 -2.81
CA VAL A 29 -0.35 -5.58 -1.39
C VAL A 29 0.23 -6.81 -0.71
N ARG A 30 -0.31 -7.99 -1.00
CA ARG A 30 0.20 -9.26 -0.45
C ARG A 30 1.63 -9.56 -0.87
N GLU A 31 1.99 -9.23 -2.11
CA GLU A 31 3.33 -9.45 -2.65
C GLU A 31 4.36 -8.47 -2.06
N LEU A 32 3.97 -7.21 -1.83
CA LEU A 32 4.90 -6.13 -1.48
C LEU A 32 5.01 -5.85 0.02
N ALA A 33 4.05 -6.28 0.84
CA ALA A 33 3.94 -5.89 2.23
C ALA A 33 5.17 -6.29 3.08
N GLY A 34 6.10 -5.35 3.26
CA GLY A 34 7.31 -5.55 4.06
C GLY A 34 8.51 -6.03 3.26
N GLU A 35 8.36 -6.19 1.95
CA GLU A 35 9.38 -6.74 1.08
C GLU A 35 10.20 -5.64 0.38
N PRO A 36 11.46 -5.91 0.01
CA PRO A 36 12.37 -4.91 -0.53
C PRO A 36 12.17 -4.58 -2.03
N TRP A 37 11.25 -5.25 -2.73
CA TRP A 37 11.04 -5.10 -4.17
C TRP A 37 9.93 -4.11 -4.55
N THR A 38 9.86 -3.76 -5.84
CA THR A 38 8.88 -2.86 -6.43
C THR A 38 8.04 -3.61 -7.47
N ALA A 39 6.74 -3.35 -7.52
CA ALA A 39 5.86 -3.78 -8.61
C ALA A 39 5.52 -2.59 -9.53
N PRO A 40 4.92 -2.82 -10.72
CA PRO A 40 4.20 -1.79 -11.46
C PRO A 40 3.15 -1.09 -10.58
N GLU A 41 2.76 0.13 -10.94
CA GLU A 41 1.61 0.79 -10.29
C GLU A 41 0.33 0.04 -10.65
N THR A 42 -0.58 -0.10 -9.69
CA THR A 42 -1.82 -0.88 -9.84
C THR A 42 -3.01 -0.13 -9.25
N GLY A 43 -4.15 -0.25 -9.94
CA GLY A 43 -5.44 0.26 -9.47
C GLY A 43 -5.39 1.73 -9.06
N ASP A 44 -6.10 2.04 -7.98
CA ASP A 44 -6.21 3.38 -7.40
C ASP A 44 -5.20 3.59 -6.25
N LEU A 45 -4.10 2.82 -6.18
CA LEU A 45 -3.09 2.97 -5.13
C LEU A 45 -2.11 4.10 -5.47
N ASP A 46 -2.46 5.31 -5.05
CA ASP A 46 -1.69 6.54 -5.27
C ASP A 46 -0.47 6.68 -4.33
N ASP A 47 0.55 7.44 -4.75
CA ASP A 47 1.66 7.81 -3.84
C ASP A 47 1.14 8.55 -2.61
N GLY A 48 1.60 8.11 -1.44
CA GLY A 48 1.20 8.72 -0.17
C GLY A 48 -0.01 8.08 0.48
N ASP A 49 -0.74 7.21 -0.24
CA ASP A 49 -1.78 6.36 0.35
C ASP A 49 -1.19 5.45 1.43
N VAL A 50 -2.01 5.14 2.43
CA VAL A 50 -1.69 4.14 3.44
C VAL A 50 -2.67 2.98 3.35
N VAL A 51 -2.16 1.77 3.11
CA VAL A 51 -2.94 0.54 3.15
C VAL A 51 -2.86 -0.06 4.54
N LYS A 52 -4.02 -0.30 5.16
CA LYS A 52 -4.15 -1.12 6.35
C LYS A 52 -4.32 -2.60 5.96
N PHE A 53 -3.26 -3.37 6.17
CA PHE A 53 -3.24 -4.83 6.03
C PHE A 53 -2.85 -5.45 7.39
N THR A 54 -1.81 -6.29 7.44
CA THR A 54 -1.22 -6.81 8.70
C THR A 54 -0.63 -5.69 9.56
N ASP A 55 -0.14 -4.64 8.93
CA ASP A 55 0.37 -3.41 9.53
C ASP A 55 -0.07 -2.21 8.67
N TYR A 56 0.49 -1.02 8.90
CA TYR A 56 0.26 0.12 8.03
C TYR A 56 1.39 0.23 7.02
N TYR A 57 1.03 0.30 5.74
CA TYR A 57 1.98 0.34 4.63
C TYR A 57 1.76 1.60 3.79
N LEU A 58 2.80 2.41 3.68
CA LEU A 58 2.81 3.60 2.85
C LEU A 58 3.13 3.22 1.40
N VAL A 59 2.22 3.56 0.50
CA VAL A 59 2.41 3.43 -0.95
C VAL A 59 3.41 4.47 -1.40
N ARG A 60 4.41 4.02 -2.16
CA ARG A 60 5.37 4.89 -2.82
C ARG A 60 5.45 4.58 -4.29
N SER A 61 5.13 5.55 -5.13
CA SER A 61 5.38 5.49 -6.57
C SER A 61 6.87 5.58 -6.85
N ARG A 62 7.26 5.22 -8.07
CA ARG A 62 8.67 5.18 -8.49
C ARG A 62 9.25 6.57 -8.70
#